data_AF-A0A8F5BZY7-F1
#
_entry.id   AF-A0A8F5BZY7-F1
#
_cell.length_a   1.000
_cell.length_b   1.000
_cell.length_c   1.000
_cell.angle_alpha   90.00
_cell.angle_beta   90.00
_cell.angle_gamma   90.00
#
_symmetry.space_group_name_H-M   'P 1'
#
loop_
_entity.id
_entity.type
_entity.pdbx_description
1 polymer ?
#
loop_
_entity_poly.entity_id
_entity_poly.type
_entity_poly.pdbx_seq_one_letter_code
_entity_poly.pdbx_strand_id
1 'polypeptide(L)'
;MQSTSVEIYLNIYSFRHELEHFTIEEERDEWSIVKDKANEKYIVKEFADYGILIYPVYDLKDDILSSFSIQLPSVGKLKEVLYTPEKWIDRLDLRINDNSIEVTSLILDYLTGIDIINSLIFSFGFQYAQLDDNSLIIKIRISRPLNHTSLDSHIRAIYHMLKLYYSVKKAQEEIASKITLSYIKSI
;
A
#
# COMPACT_ATOMS: atom_id res chain seq x y z
N MET A 1 -17.19 4.88 -11.90
CA MET A 1 -16.93 4.72 -10.46
C MET A 1 -15.61 5.39 -10.18
N GLN A 2 -15.60 6.40 -9.31
CA GLN A 2 -14.42 7.24 -9.06
C GLN A 2 -13.60 6.64 -7.93
N SER A 3 -12.30 6.51 -8.15
CA SER A 3 -11.36 5.98 -7.18
C SER A 3 -10.74 7.10 -6.36
N THR A 4 -10.53 6.87 -5.07
CA THR A 4 -9.74 7.78 -4.22
C THR A 4 -8.30 7.27 -4.16
N SER A 5 -7.36 8.13 -4.52
CA SER A 5 -5.93 7.93 -4.28
C SER A 5 -5.56 8.39 -2.88
N VAL A 6 -4.82 7.56 -2.16
CA VAL A 6 -4.28 7.88 -0.83
C VAL A 6 -2.80 7.57 -0.83
N GLU A 7 -1.99 8.57 -0.55
CA GLU A 7 -0.55 8.43 -0.35
C GLU A 7 -0.24 8.40 1.14
N ILE A 8 0.41 7.33 1.60
CA ILE A 8 0.86 7.17 2.98
C ILE A 8 2.37 7.31 3.00
N TYR A 9 2.84 8.46 3.46
CA TYR A 9 4.27 8.74 3.64
C TYR A 9 4.73 8.12 4.96
N LEU A 10 5.43 6.98 4.87
CA LEU A 10 5.90 6.21 6.02
C LEU A 10 6.96 6.97 6.84
N ASN A 11 7.64 7.95 6.23
CA ASN A 11 8.55 8.85 6.93
C ASN A 11 7.94 10.25 7.02
N ILE A 12 7.78 10.76 8.24
CA ILE A 12 7.22 12.09 8.45
C ILE A 12 8.07 13.22 7.83
N TYR A 13 9.39 13.04 7.76
CA TYR A 13 10.25 14.04 7.12
C TYR A 13 10.06 14.07 5.60
N SER A 14 9.88 12.90 4.97
CA SER A 14 9.52 12.84 3.53
C SER A 14 8.19 13.53 3.27
N PHE A 15 7.21 13.34 4.16
CA PHE A 15 5.92 14.02 4.06
C PHE A 15 6.04 15.55 4.17
N ARG A 16 6.76 16.05 5.17
CA ARG A 16 6.94 17.49 5.36
C ARG A 16 7.68 18.13 4.18
N HIS A 17 8.69 17.45 3.63
CA HIS A 17 9.37 17.88 2.41
C HIS A 17 8.43 17.88 1.20
N GLU A 18 7.55 16.89 1.08
CA GLU A 18 6.50 16.91 0.04
C GLU A 18 5.61 18.15 0.18
N LEU A 19 5.15 18.46 1.39
CA LEU A 19 4.27 19.60 1.67
C LEU A 19 4.88 20.96 1.29
N GLU A 20 6.21 21.10 1.18
CA GLU A 20 6.86 22.33 0.71
C GLU A 20 6.47 22.71 -0.72
N HIS A 21 5.98 21.75 -1.51
CA HIS A 21 5.50 21.98 -2.88
C HIS A 21 4.06 22.50 -2.94
N PHE A 22 3.37 22.57 -1.79
CA PHE A 22 1.96 22.94 -1.70
C PHE A 22 1.76 24.28 -0.99
N THR A 23 0.62 24.91 -1.25
CA THR A 23 0.13 26.07 -0.50
C THR A 23 -1.09 25.64 0.31
N ILE A 24 -1.12 25.98 1.60
CA ILE A 24 -2.30 25.74 2.46
C ILE A 24 -3.43 26.67 1.99
N GLU A 25 -4.58 26.10 1.68
CA GLU A 25 -5.78 26.84 1.28
C GLU A 25 -6.77 26.99 2.44
N GLU A 26 -7.00 25.91 3.18
CA GLU A 26 -7.98 25.86 4.27
C GLU A 26 -7.54 24.87 5.34
N GLU A 27 -7.81 25.18 6.61
CA GLU A 27 -7.75 24.23 7.72
C GLU A 27 -9.18 23.88 8.13
N ARG A 28 -9.52 22.60 8.10
CA ARG A 28 -10.86 22.10 8.41
C ARG A 28 -10.77 20.98 9.43
N ASP A 29 -11.19 21.29 10.65
CA ASP A 29 -11.08 20.42 11.82
C ASP A 29 -9.62 19.97 12.06
N GLU A 30 -9.31 18.70 11.85
CA GLU A 30 -7.98 18.11 12.01
C GLU A 30 -7.28 17.78 10.67
N TRP A 31 -7.80 18.31 9.57
CA TRP A 31 -7.29 18.11 8.22
C TRP A 31 -6.95 19.46 7.58
N SER A 32 -5.91 19.48 6.75
CA SER A 32 -5.59 20.66 5.93
C SER A 32 -5.93 20.37 4.48
N ILE A 33 -6.52 21.34 3.80
CA ILE A 33 -6.67 21.33 2.35
C ILE A 33 -5.51 22.12 1.78
N VAL A 34 -4.71 21.46 0.95
CA VAL A 34 -3.54 22.04 0.32
C VAL A 34 -3.68 21.99 -1.19
N LYS A 35 -2.95 22.86 -1.87
CA LYS A 35 -3.04 23.06 -3.30
C LYS A 35 -1.67 23.02 -3.94
N ASP A 36 -1.53 22.27 -5.02
CA ASP A 36 -0.28 22.19 -5.77
C ASP A 36 -0.13 23.35 -6.78
N LYS A 37 0.98 23.32 -7.54
CA LYS A 37 1.24 24.31 -8.61
C LYS A 37 0.28 24.22 -9.79
N ALA A 38 -0.32 23.06 -10.04
CA ALA A 38 -1.33 22.83 -11.08
C ALA A 38 -2.74 23.28 -10.64
N ASN A 39 -2.88 23.76 -9.42
CA ASN A 39 -4.12 24.12 -8.75
C ASN A 39 -5.02 22.93 -8.36
N GLU A 40 -4.48 21.72 -8.35
CA GLU A 40 -5.16 20.56 -7.81
C GLU A 40 -5.17 20.61 -6.27
N LYS A 41 -6.29 20.18 -5.69
CA LYS A 41 -6.50 20.19 -4.25
C LYS A 41 -6.31 18.79 -3.69
N TYR A 42 -5.75 18.75 -2.49
CA TYR A 42 -5.45 17.55 -1.73
C TYR A 42 -5.87 17.76 -0.28
N ILE A 43 -6.32 16.68 0.37
CA ILE A 43 -6.56 16.67 1.81
C ILE A 43 -5.36 15.99 2.48
N VAL A 44 -4.76 16.65 3.45
CA VAL A 44 -3.56 16.16 4.12
C VAL A 44 -3.74 16.12 5.63
N LYS A 45 -3.07 15.15 6.26
CA LYS A 45 -2.98 15.04 7.71
C LYS A 45 -1.64 14.48 8.12
N GLU A 46 -1.04 15.17 9.09
CA GLU A 46 0.18 14.76 9.74
C GLU A 46 -0.13 13.94 11.00
N PHE A 47 0.53 12.79 11.15
CA PHE A 47 0.61 12.04 12.41
C PHE A 47 2.04 12.10 12.96
N ALA A 48 2.23 11.58 14.18
CA ALA A 48 3.52 11.65 14.86
C ALA A 48 4.68 11.03 14.05
N ASP A 49 4.42 9.97 13.28
CA ASP A 49 5.48 9.17 12.63
C ASP A 49 5.25 8.89 11.14
N TYR A 50 4.18 9.42 10.55
CA TYR A 50 3.85 9.29 9.12
C TYR A 50 2.87 10.41 8.71
N GLY A 51 2.71 10.61 7.40
CA GLY A 51 1.74 11.56 6.84
C GLY A 51 0.81 10.91 5.83
N ILE A 52 -0.36 11.53 5.61
CA ILE A 52 -1.35 11.10 4.64
C ILE A 52 -1.68 12.26 3.70
N LEU A 53 -1.77 11.95 2.42
CA LEU A 53 -2.29 12.83 1.38
C LEU A 53 -3.39 12.09 0.59
N ILE A 54 -4.54 12.74 0.38
CA ILE A 54 -5.73 12.15 -0.24
C ILE A 54 -6.17 12.99 -1.43
N TYR A 55 -6.47 12.31 -2.54
CA TYR A 55 -6.99 12.89 -3.79
C TYR A 55 -8.07 11.99 -4.42
N PRO A 56 -9.06 12.53 -5.13
CA PRO A 56 -9.41 13.95 -5.23
C PRO A 56 -10.16 14.41 -3.97
N VAL A 57 -10.17 15.73 -3.74
CA VAL A 57 -10.96 16.36 -2.64
C VAL A 57 -12.46 16.37 -2.97
N TYR A 58 -12.79 16.64 -4.24
CA TYR A 58 -14.16 16.59 -4.72
C TYR A 58 -14.65 15.14 -4.75
N ASP A 59 -15.87 14.90 -4.29
CA ASP A 59 -16.51 13.58 -4.22
C ASP A 59 -15.81 12.56 -3.31
N LEU A 60 -14.95 13.02 -2.39
CA LEU A 60 -14.37 12.16 -1.36
C LEU A 60 -15.47 11.60 -0.46
N LYS A 61 -15.51 10.28 -0.32
CA LYS A 61 -16.47 9.61 0.55
C LYS A 61 -16.12 9.82 2.03
N ASP A 62 -17.11 10.19 2.84
CA ASP A 62 -16.96 10.46 4.27
C ASP A 62 -16.35 9.28 5.05
N ASP A 63 -16.65 8.05 4.64
CA ASP A 63 -16.12 6.84 5.27
C ASP A 63 -14.61 6.67 5.06
N ILE A 64 -14.08 7.13 3.92
CA ILE A 64 -12.63 7.14 3.66
C ILE A 64 -11.96 8.15 4.58
N LEU A 65 -12.41 9.41 4.54
CA LEU A 65 -11.81 10.48 5.34
C LEU A 65 -11.83 10.13 6.84
N SER A 66 -13.00 9.71 7.34
CA SER A 66 -13.15 9.32 8.75
C SER A 66 -12.32 8.10 9.15
N SER A 67 -12.12 7.14 8.25
CA SER A 67 -11.29 5.97 8.55
C SER A 67 -9.80 6.30 8.75
N PHE A 68 -9.33 7.38 8.12
CA PHE A 68 -7.97 7.89 8.27
C PHE A 68 -7.82 9.01 9.32
N SER A 69 -8.90 9.45 9.98
CA SER A 69 -8.82 10.54 10.97
C SER A 69 -8.03 10.17 12.23
N ILE A 70 -7.87 8.88 12.52
CA ILE A 70 -7.13 8.38 13.68
C ILE A 70 -5.87 7.66 13.20
N GLN A 71 -4.80 7.75 13.99
CA GLN A 71 -3.54 7.07 13.70
C GLN A 71 -3.77 5.56 13.50
N LEU A 72 -3.17 4.99 12.45
CA LEU A 72 -3.25 3.58 12.09
C LEU A 72 -1.98 2.87 12.57
N PRO A 73 -2.03 2.10 13.68
CA PRO A 73 -0.83 1.45 14.23
C PRO A 73 -0.12 0.52 13.24
N SER A 74 -0.86 -0.06 12.29
CA SER A 74 -0.30 -0.98 11.30
C SER A 74 0.55 -0.29 10.23
N VAL A 75 0.50 1.04 10.09
CA VAL A 75 1.41 1.78 9.20
C VAL A 75 2.86 1.62 9.64
N GLY A 76 3.13 1.66 10.95
CA GLY A 76 4.48 1.45 11.50
C GLY A 76 5.06 0.07 11.15
N LYS A 77 4.22 -0.98 11.05
CA LYS A 77 4.66 -2.33 10.68
C LYS A 77 5.14 -2.42 9.24
N LEU A 78 4.60 -1.62 8.34
CA LEU A 78 5.03 -1.62 6.93
C LEU A 78 6.52 -1.27 6.80
N LYS A 79 7.05 -0.42 7.68
CA LYS A 79 8.47 -0.05 7.73
C LYS A 79 9.37 -1.29 7.85
N GLU A 80 8.95 -2.32 8.58
CA GLU A 80 9.74 -3.56 8.76
C GLU A 80 9.99 -4.33 7.46
N VAL A 81 9.14 -4.15 6.44
CA VAL A 81 9.20 -4.89 5.17
C VAL A 81 9.60 -3.98 4.01
N LEU A 82 9.37 -2.67 4.14
CA LEU A 82 9.61 -1.68 3.10
C LEU A 82 10.91 -0.89 3.29
N TYR A 83 11.54 -0.95 4.47
CA TYR A 83 12.85 -0.35 4.73
C TYR A 83 13.94 -1.44 4.75
N THR A 84 14.14 -2.10 3.60
CA THR A 84 15.25 -3.04 3.45
C THR A 84 16.44 -2.34 2.78
N PRO A 85 17.68 -2.78 3.02
CA PRO A 85 18.86 -2.18 2.41
C PRO A 85 18.82 -2.19 0.87
N GLU A 86 18.17 -3.20 0.29
CA GLU A 86 18.06 -3.38 -1.16
C GLU A 86 16.94 -2.55 -1.77
N LYS A 87 15.90 -2.22 -0.99
CA LYS A 87 14.74 -1.46 -1.45
C LYS A 87 14.17 -0.64 -0.29
N TRP A 88 14.41 0.66 -0.34
CA TRP A 88 13.85 1.63 0.59
C TRP A 88 12.65 2.32 -0.04
N ILE A 89 11.46 2.08 0.50
CA ILE A 89 10.21 2.67 0.01
C ILE A 89 9.57 3.46 1.13
N ASP A 90 9.59 4.78 1.03
CA ASP A 90 9.11 5.72 2.04
C ASP A 90 7.68 6.20 1.82
N ARG A 91 7.04 5.79 0.72
CA ARG A 91 5.65 6.12 0.39
C ARG A 91 4.86 4.92 -0.14
N LEU A 92 3.66 4.74 0.37
CA LEU A 92 2.70 3.74 -0.08
C LEU A 92 1.49 4.41 -0.74
N ASP A 93 1.31 4.18 -2.04
CA ASP A 93 0.20 4.78 -2.80
C ASP A 93 -0.91 3.74 -2.93
N LEU A 94 -2.09 4.07 -2.41
CA LEU A 94 -3.27 3.25 -2.42
C LEU A 94 -4.31 3.82 -3.36
N ARG A 95 -5.00 2.95 -4.10
CA ARG A 95 -6.23 3.28 -4.81
C ARG A 95 -7.40 2.59 -4.13
N ILE A 96 -8.29 3.37 -3.56
CA ILE A 96 -9.48 2.90 -2.85
C ILE A 96 -10.70 3.05 -3.76
N ASN A 97 -11.25 1.91 -4.17
CA ASN A 97 -12.49 1.78 -4.94
C ASN A 97 -13.64 1.37 -4.01
N ASP A 98 -14.84 1.21 -4.57
CA ASP A 98 -16.02 0.84 -3.78
C ASP A 98 -15.87 -0.48 -3.02
N ASN A 99 -15.22 -1.47 -3.64
CA ASN A 99 -15.09 -2.81 -3.12
C ASN A 99 -13.63 -3.30 -2.99
N SER A 100 -12.64 -2.43 -3.24
CA SER A 100 -11.23 -2.83 -3.09
C SER A 100 -10.29 -1.70 -2.69
N ILE A 101 -9.18 -2.09 -2.07
CA ILE A 101 -7.96 -1.28 -1.93
C ILE A 101 -6.88 -1.94 -2.78
N GLU A 102 -6.24 -1.16 -3.65
CA GLU A 102 -5.12 -1.60 -4.49
C GLU A 102 -3.86 -0.84 -4.08
N VAL A 103 -2.74 -1.55 -3.94
CA VAL A 103 -1.44 -0.94 -3.67
C VAL A 103 -0.75 -0.64 -4.99
N THR A 104 -0.66 0.64 -5.34
CA THR A 104 -0.24 1.12 -6.66
C THR A 104 1.22 1.54 -6.74
N SER A 105 1.86 1.94 -5.64
CA SER A 105 3.30 2.26 -5.64
C SER A 105 4.20 1.03 -5.57
N LEU A 106 3.64 -0.14 -5.23
CA LEU A 106 4.38 -1.40 -5.07
C LEU A 106 4.06 -2.36 -6.21
N ILE A 107 4.82 -2.21 -7.29
CA ILE A 107 4.84 -3.18 -8.39
C ILE A 107 5.78 -4.32 -7.98
N LEU A 108 5.23 -5.52 -7.89
CA LEU A 108 5.93 -6.76 -7.54
C LEU A 108 6.23 -7.54 -8.81
N ASP A 109 7.38 -8.21 -8.89
CA ASP A 109 7.66 -9.12 -10.00
C ASP A 109 6.68 -10.29 -9.98
N TYR A 110 6.34 -10.80 -11.16
CA TYR A 110 5.55 -12.01 -11.29
C TYR A 110 6.21 -13.18 -10.54
N LEU A 111 5.38 -13.94 -9.84
CA LEU A 111 5.82 -15.06 -9.01
C LEU A 111 5.29 -16.37 -9.60
N THR A 112 6.18 -17.32 -9.88
CA THR A 112 5.76 -18.64 -10.38
C THR A 112 4.84 -19.32 -9.37
N GLY A 113 3.71 -19.85 -9.83
CA GLY A 113 2.70 -20.48 -8.96
C GLY A 113 1.81 -19.49 -8.21
N ILE A 114 1.72 -18.23 -8.65
CA ILE A 114 0.86 -17.22 -8.03
C ILE A 114 -0.62 -17.64 -7.95
N ASP A 115 -1.12 -18.40 -8.93
CA ASP A 115 -2.49 -18.92 -8.93
C ASP A 115 -2.76 -19.83 -7.73
N ILE A 116 -1.78 -20.66 -7.37
CA ILE A 116 -1.86 -21.54 -6.20
C ILE A 116 -1.92 -20.68 -4.93
N ILE A 117 -1.03 -19.69 -4.82
CA ILE A 117 -0.99 -18.79 -3.66
C ILE A 117 -2.32 -18.04 -3.54
N ASN A 118 -2.79 -17.43 -4.62
CA ASN A 118 -4.07 -16.74 -4.69
C ASN A 118 -5.22 -17.66 -4.27
N SER A 119 -5.27 -18.91 -4.73
CA SER A 119 -6.31 -19.87 -4.34
C SER A 119 -6.37 -20.13 -2.83
N LEU A 120 -5.22 -20.06 -2.15
CA LEU A 120 -5.12 -20.28 -0.70
C LEU A 120 -5.51 -19.04 0.11
N ILE A 121 -5.24 -17.84 -0.41
CA ILE A 121 -5.48 -16.57 0.32
C ILE A 121 -6.79 -15.87 -0.07
N PHE A 122 -7.43 -16.27 -1.16
CA PHE A 122 -8.63 -15.60 -1.69
C PHE A 122 -9.78 -15.53 -0.70
N SER A 123 -9.97 -16.57 0.11
CA SER A 123 -11.02 -16.63 1.14
C SER A 123 -10.89 -15.56 2.22
N PHE A 124 -9.68 -15.00 2.39
CA PHE A 124 -9.42 -13.90 3.31
C PHE A 124 -9.62 -12.51 2.66
N GLY A 125 -10.06 -12.46 1.39
CA GLY A 125 -10.30 -11.22 0.67
C GLY A 125 -9.04 -10.60 0.06
N PHE A 126 -7.96 -11.37 -0.09
CA PHE A 126 -6.67 -10.90 -0.58
C PHE A 126 -6.32 -11.52 -1.93
N GLN A 127 -5.61 -10.77 -2.76
CA GLN A 127 -5.15 -11.25 -4.06
C GLN A 127 -3.89 -10.50 -4.50
N TYR A 128 -2.93 -11.22 -5.06
CA TYR A 128 -1.94 -10.63 -5.95
C TYR A 128 -2.57 -10.52 -7.33
N ALA A 129 -3.01 -9.32 -7.70
CA ALA A 129 -3.66 -9.05 -8.97
C ALA A 129 -2.60 -8.74 -10.03
N GLN A 130 -2.79 -9.26 -11.23
CA GLN A 130 -1.89 -9.01 -12.34
C GLN A 130 -2.08 -7.58 -12.86
N LEU A 131 -0.99 -6.83 -12.96
CA LEU A 131 -0.98 -5.49 -13.53
C LEU A 131 -0.61 -5.55 -15.02
N ASP A 132 0.38 -6.38 -15.36
CA ASP A 132 0.77 -6.72 -16.73
C ASP A 132 1.37 -8.16 -16.76
N ASP A 133 1.89 -8.58 -17.91
CA ASP A 133 2.42 -9.94 -18.11
C ASP A 133 3.50 -10.35 -17.08
N ASN A 134 4.25 -9.39 -16.53
CA ASN A 134 5.40 -9.64 -15.67
C ASN A 134 5.28 -9.03 -14.28
N SER A 135 4.15 -8.40 -13.96
CA SER A 135 4.01 -7.65 -12.72
C SER A 135 2.69 -7.87 -11.99
N LEU A 136 2.78 -7.78 -10.67
CA LEU A 136 1.68 -8.00 -9.73
C LEU A 136 1.54 -6.78 -8.82
N ILE A 137 0.31 -6.53 -8.39
CA ILE A 137 -0.02 -5.59 -7.33
C ILE A 137 -0.82 -6.29 -6.23
N ILE A 138 -0.80 -5.73 -5.03
CA ILE A 138 -1.65 -6.21 -3.94
C ILE A 138 -3.04 -5.61 -4.08
N LYS A 139 -4.06 -6.45 -4.10
CA LYS A 139 -5.47 -6.08 -4.10
C LYS A 139 -6.19 -6.72 -2.93
N ILE A 140 -6.93 -5.91 -2.20
CA ILE A 140 -7.69 -6.30 -1.00
C ILE A 140 -9.15 -5.97 -1.24
N ARG A 141 -10.04 -6.95 -1.07
CA ARG A 141 -11.49 -6.76 -1.10
C ARG A 141 -11.92 -6.10 0.21
N ILE A 142 -12.73 -5.06 0.10
CA ILE A 142 -13.27 -4.32 1.25
C ILE A 142 -14.79 -4.30 1.22
N SER A 143 -15.39 -4.09 2.38
CA SER A 143 -16.81 -3.79 2.56
C SER A 143 -16.96 -2.34 3.01
N ARG A 144 -18.06 -1.70 2.60
CA ARG A 144 -18.40 -0.32 2.98
C ARG A 144 -19.47 -0.32 4.07
N PRO A 145 -19.50 0.68 4.96
CA PRO A 145 -18.54 1.78 5.08
C PRO A 145 -17.18 1.31 5.64
N LEU A 146 -16.10 1.95 5.19
CA LEU A 146 -14.80 1.84 5.84
C LEU A 146 -14.83 2.54 7.20
N ASN A 147 -14.15 1.96 8.16
CA ASN A 147 -13.88 2.58 9.45
C ASN A 147 -12.42 2.33 9.84
N HIS A 148 -11.95 3.05 10.86
CA HIS A 148 -10.58 2.96 11.36
C HIS A 148 -10.11 1.51 11.60
N THR A 149 -10.91 0.69 12.28
CA THR A 149 -10.53 -0.69 12.62
C THR A 149 -10.39 -1.57 11.39
N SER A 150 -11.33 -1.45 10.45
CA SER A 150 -11.29 -2.20 9.19
C SER A 150 -10.10 -1.76 8.35
N LEU A 151 -9.85 -0.46 8.23
CA LEU A 151 -8.74 0.09 7.47
C LEU A 151 -7.38 -0.31 8.07
N ASP A 152 -7.17 -0.18 9.38
CA ASP A 152 -5.95 -0.64 10.05
C ASP A 152 -5.70 -2.13 9.77
N SER A 153 -6.77 -2.93 9.79
CA SER A 153 -6.71 -4.36 9.47
C SER A 153 -6.32 -4.61 8.01
N HIS A 154 -6.82 -3.82 7.06
CA HIS A 154 -6.40 -3.89 5.66
C HIS A 154 -4.93 -3.46 5.46
N ILE A 155 -4.47 -2.39 6.13
CA ILE A 155 -3.05 -1.98 6.12
C ILE A 155 -2.16 -3.08 6.69
N ARG A 156 -2.59 -3.73 7.78
CA ARG A 156 -1.90 -4.89 8.35
C ARG A 156 -1.84 -6.07 7.39
N ALA A 157 -2.91 -6.28 6.63
CA ALA A 157 -2.93 -7.32 5.61
C ALA A 157 -1.93 -7.03 4.48
N ILE A 158 -1.77 -5.77 4.05
CA ILE A 158 -0.71 -5.39 3.08
C ILE A 158 0.66 -5.83 3.60
N TYR A 159 0.97 -5.55 4.88
CA TYR A 159 2.21 -6.00 5.52
C TYR A 159 2.38 -7.54 5.44
N HIS A 160 1.34 -8.30 5.77
CA HIS A 160 1.40 -9.76 5.71
C HIS A 160 1.55 -10.29 4.28
N MET A 161 0.88 -9.67 3.31
CA MET A 161 1.01 -10.02 1.90
C MET A 161 2.42 -9.74 1.36
N LEU A 162 3.05 -8.63 1.76
CA LEU A 162 4.43 -8.36 1.40
C LEU A 162 5.37 -9.39 2.03
N LYS A 163 5.17 -9.73 3.32
CA LYS A 163 5.95 -10.81 3.97
C LYS A 163 5.81 -12.14 3.27
N LEU A 164 4.59 -12.53 2.91
CA LEU A 164 4.33 -13.78 2.19
C LEU A 164 5.06 -13.77 0.85
N TYR A 165 4.94 -12.69 0.08
CA TYR A 165 5.58 -12.52 -1.22
C TYR A 165 7.10 -12.75 -1.14
N TYR A 166 7.78 -12.02 -0.26
CA TYR A 166 9.24 -12.14 -0.12
C TYR A 166 9.66 -13.51 0.44
N SER A 167 8.85 -14.11 1.32
CA SER A 167 9.13 -15.45 1.85
C SER A 167 9.05 -16.52 0.76
N VAL A 168 8.05 -16.44 -0.12
CA VAL A 168 7.92 -17.38 -1.24
C VAL A 168 9.02 -17.15 -2.27
N LYS A 169 9.32 -15.89 -2.62
CA LYS A 169 10.42 -15.55 -3.56
C LYS A 169 11.74 -16.16 -3.09
N LYS A 170 12.10 -15.95 -1.82
CA LYS A 170 13.30 -16.55 -1.21
C LYS A 170 13.27 -18.08 -1.24
N ALA A 171 12.14 -18.70 -0.90
CA ALA A 171 12.02 -20.16 -0.93
C ALA A 171 12.21 -20.73 -2.33
N GLN A 172 11.69 -20.06 -3.36
CA GLN A 172 11.89 -20.45 -4.76
C GLN A 172 13.36 -20.38 -5.18
N GLU A 173 14.07 -19.31 -4.82
CA GLU A 173 15.51 -19.16 -5.08
C GLU A 173 16.34 -20.27 -4.40
N GLU A 174 16.02 -20.60 -3.15
CA GLU A 174 16.71 -21.66 -2.41
C GLU A 174 16.46 -23.06 -3.03
N ILE A 175 15.21 -23.35 -3.42
CA ILE A 175 14.85 -24.62 -4.06
C ILE A 175 15.53 -24.74 -5.42
N ALA A 176 15.48 -23.68 -6.24
CA ALA A 176 16.14 -23.65 -7.55
C ALA A 176 17.65 -23.91 -7.42
N SER A 177 18.30 -23.26 -6.45
CA SER A 177 19.72 -23.45 -6.17
C SER A 177 20.04 -24.90 -5.76
N LYS A 178 19.26 -25.48 -4.85
CA LYS A 178 19.44 -26.87 -4.38
C LYS A 178 19.27 -27.88 -5.52
N ILE A 179 18.22 -27.74 -6.32
CA ILE A 179 17.95 -28.62 -7.47
C ILE A 179 19.09 -28.53 -8.49
N THR A 180 19.53 -27.32 -8.81
CA THR A 180 20.62 -27.08 -9.77
C THR A 180 21.92 -27.72 -9.31
N LEU A 181 22.30 -27.52 -8.04
CA LEU A 181 23.50 -28.14 -7.46
C LEU A 181 23.41 -29.67 -7.44
N SER A 182 22.22 -30.22 -7.16
CA SER A 182 21.99 -31.66 -7.20
C SER A 182 22.15 -32.22 -8.61
N TYR A 183 21.65 -31.50 -9.61
CA TYR A 183 21.75 -31.89 -11.01
C TYR A 183 23.21 -31.84 -11.50
N ILE A 184 23.94 -30.76 -11.21
CA ILE A 184 25.36 -30.62 -11.58
C ILE A 184 26.20 -31.76 -10.98
N LYS A 185 25.92 -32.17 -9.74
CA LYS A 185 26.63 -33.30 -9.10
C LYS A 185 26.32 -34.67 -9.71
N SER A 186 25.24 -34.78 -10.49
CA SER A 186 24.84 -36.01 -11.17
C SER A 186 25.37 -36.13 -12.60
N ILE A 187 25.99 -35.07 -13.12
CA ILE A 187 26.75 -35.04 -14.38
C ILE A 187 28.20 -35.39 -14.08
#